data_AF-A0A1Q8VY61-F1
#
_entry.id   AF-A0A1Q8VY61-F1
#
_cell.length_a   1.000
_cell.length_b   1.000
_cell.length_c   1.000
_cell.angle_alpha   90.00
_cell.angle_beta   90.00
_cell.angle_gamma   90.00
#
_symmetry.space_group_name_H-M   'P 1'
#
loop_
_entity.id
_entity.type
_entity.pdbx_description
1 polymer ?
#
loop_
_entity_poly.entity_id
_entity_poly.type
_entity_poly.pdbx_seq_one_letter_code
_entity_poly.pdbx_strand_id
1 'polypeptide(L)'
;MSVRRREVLALGTASLALGAAGCSPFALARSKKKRKVRKYLSGLDGVTSVEMHVDPDLVSDDRWNVTVNLKDDPGQDSVLTIIRNARNEVVNLADSDKVDLDVRWVQGTTSMSCNLPMNDPEKAVLAAMKVVSSELESVGISKERILLDYQNGTTLPDNAILPPTSPVVGVGSLKTEQDYFVGGSYCFITHLKGVDLTSVPIKRVLDAIPADKRVNAIVSLNAHDDVSQVTQLRVRGLGEYGKGVDVAAAAPVLAAVLGNQTLERVELTTALNDDYDSEVVAFDMQSGDVLGQGDPPEKAAAILSAARQAAASSS
;
A
#
# COMPACT_ATOMS: atom_id res chain seq x y z
N MET A 1 -72.48 -66.86 -12.58
CA MET A 1 -73.21 -65.83 -11.82
C MET A 1 -72.26 -65.14 -10.86
N SER A 2 -72.33 -63.80 -10.80
CA SER A 2 -71.80 -62.92 -9.73
C SER A 2 -70.27 -62.64 -9.78
N VAL A 3 -69.68 -61.45 -9.54
CA VAL A 3 -70.07 -60.16 -8.93
C VAL A 3 -69.23 -59.00 -9.54
N ARG A 4 -69.77 -57.79 -9.36
CA ARG A 4 -69.41 -56.42 -9.77
C ARG A 4 -68.10 -55.79 -9.21
N ARG A 5 -67.67 -54.77 -9.96
CA ARG A 5 -66.84 -53.56 -9.71
C ARG A 5 -66.65 -53.07 -8.26
N ARG A 6 -65.45 -52.50 -8.01
CA ARG A 6 -65.21 -51.29 -7.20
C ARG A 6 -64.00 -50.49 -7.72
N GLU A 7 -64.13 -49.17 -7.61
CA GLU A 7 -63.27 -48.07 -8.09
C GLU A 7 -61.95 -47.94 -7.32
N VAL A 8 -60.94 -47.29 -7.92
CA VAL A 8 -60.16 -46.19 -7.29
C VAL A 8 -59.60 -45.26 -8.40
N LEU A 9 -59.91 -43.97 -8.33
CA LEU A 9 -59.26 -42.88 -9.08
C LEU A 9 -57.81 -42.71 -8.63
N ALA A 10 -56.86 -42.74 -9.57
CA ALA A 10 -55.50 -42.25 -9.33
C ALA A 10 -55.35 -40.87 -10.00
N LEU A 11 -55.36 -39.82 -9.17
CA LEU A 11 -54.88 -38.48 -9.50
C LEU A 11 -53.40 -38.59 -9.89
N GLY A 12 -53.10 -38.38 -11.17
CA GLY A 12 -51.73 -38.27 -11.67
C GLY A 12 -51.10 -36.96 -11.22
N THR A 13 -50.26 -37.01 -10.18
CA THR A 13 -49.32 -35.96 -9.83
C THR A 13 -48.18 -35.95 -10.84
N ALA A 14 -48.19 -34.98 -11.75
CA ALA A 14 -47.02 -34.67 -12.58
C ALA A 14 -45.92 -34.10 -11.66
N SER A 15 -44.98 -34.95 -11.26
CA SER A 15 -43.76 -34.52 -10.57
C SER A 15 -42.84 -33.86 -11.60
N LEU A 16 -42.59 -32.56 -11.43
CA LEU A 16 -41.46 -31.87 -12.05
C LEU A 16 -40.18 -32.45 -11.46
N ALA A 17 -39.63 -33.44 -12.14
CA ALA A 17 -38.29 -33.95 -11.86
C ALA A 17 -37.27 -32.86 -12.27
N LEU A 18 -36.82 -32.06 -11.31
CA LEU A 18 -35.61 -31.25 -11.41
C LEU A 18 -34.39 -32.17 -11.35
N GLY A 19 -34.18 -32.91 -12.44
CA GLY A 19 -33.01 -33.76 -12.66
C GLY A 19 -32.11 -33.13 -13.72
N ALA A 20 -31.14 -32.33 -13.30
CA ALA A 20 -29.87 -32.13 -13.98
C ALA A 20 -28.96 -31.27 -13.11
N ALA A 21 -27.71 -31.71 -12.93
CA ALA A 21 -26.59 -30.89 -12.50
C ALA A 21 -26.25 -29.83 -13.58
N GLY A 22 -27.22 -28.97 -13.90
CA GLY A 22 -27.10 -27.90 -14.86
C GLY A 22 -26.46 -26.70 -14.17
N CYS A 23 -25.20 -26.42 -14.49
CA CYS A 23 -24.63 -25.11 -14.21
C CYS A 23 -25.62 -24.05 -14.70
N SER A 24 -25.95 -23.07 -13.85
CA SER A 24 -26.89 -22.01 -14.22
C SER A 24 -26.46 -21.37 -15.56
N PRO A 25 -27.41 -20.91 -16.40
CA PRO A 25 -27.07 -20.22 -17.66
C PRO A 25 -26.07 -19.08 -17.46
N PHE A 26 -26.13 -18.41 -16.32
CA PHE A 26 -25.19 -17.39 -15.86
C PHE A 26 -23.76 -17.93 -15.68
N ALA A 27 -23.59 -19.11 -15.05
CA ALA A 27 -22.29 -19.75 -14.88
C ALA A 27 -21.66 -20.18 -16.23
N LEU A 28 -22.49 -20.63 -17.19
CA LEU A 28 -22.03 -20.96 -18.54
C LEU A 28 -21.60 -19.70 -19.31
N ALA A 29 -22.39 -18.63 -19.26
CA ALA A 29 -22.05 -17.35 -19.89
C ALA A 29 -20.73 -16.78 -19.32
N ARG A 30 -20.58 -16.76 -17.99
CA ARG A 30 -19.35 -16.35 -17.30
C ARG A 30 -18.15 -17.19 -17.74
N SER A 31 -18.29 -18.52 -17.78
CA SER A 31 -17.20 -19.41 -18.21
C SER A 31 -16.76 -19.15 -19.66
N LYS A 32 -17.71 -18.81 -20.54
CA LYS A 32 -17.41 -18.40 -21.93
C LYS A 32 -16.65 -17.07 -21.97
N LYS A 33 -17.09 -16.06 -21.20
CA LYS A 33 -16.40 -14.77 -21.05
C LYS A 33 -14.96 -14.98 -20.52
N LYS A 34 -14.78 -15.78 -19.46
CA LYS A 34 -13.46 -16.14 -18.89
C LYS A 34 -12.51 -16.73 -19.94
N ARG A 35 -13.02 -17.66 -20.77
CA ARG A 35 -12.22 -18.30 -21.83
C ARG A 35 -11.78 -17.30 -22.90
N LYS A 36 -12.65 -16.37 -23.30
CA LYS A 36 -12.31 -15.32 -24.29
C LYS A 36 -11.21 -14.41 -23.75
N VAL A 37 -11.39 -13.89 -22.53
CA VAL A 37 -10.41 -13.02 -21.87
C VAL A 37 -9.05 -13.72 -21.73
N ARG A 38 -9.04 -14.97 -21.24
CA ARG A 38 -7.80 -15.75 -21.12
C ARG A 38 -7.14 -15.94 -22.48
N LYS A 39 -7.89 -16.30 -23.53
CA LYS A 39 -7.33 -16.50 -24.87
C LYS A 39 -6.69 -15.22 -25.43
N TYR A 40 -7.33 -14.07 -25.21
CA TYR A 40 -6.80 -12.78 -25.63
C TYR A 40 -5.48 -12.46 -24.89
N LEU A 41 -5.51 -12.45 -23.56
CA LEU A 41 -4.35 -12.05 -22.74
C LEU A 41 -3.17 -13.00 -22.91
N SER A 42 -3.40 -14.31 -22.95
CA SER A 42 -2.32 -15.29 -23.19
C SER A 42 -1.75 -15.24 -24.61
N GLY A 43 -2.42 -14.55 -25.54
CA GLY A 43 -1.92 -14.32 -26.89
C GLY A 43 -1.08 -13.04 -27.03
N LEU A 44 -1.01 -12.21 -25.98
CA LEU A 44 -0.19 -11.00 -25.99
C LEU A 44 1.29 -11.36 -25.84
N ASP A 45 2.15 -10.60 -26.53
CA ASP A 45 3.58 -10.82 -26.44
C ASP A 45 4.09 -10.63 -25.01
N GLY A 46 5.06 -11.46 -24.63
CA GLY A 46 5.65 -11.44 -23.29
C GLY A 46 4.79 -12.03 -22.16
N VAL A 47 3.52 -12.41 -22.39
CA VAL A 47 2.68 -13.01 -21.33
C VAL A 47 3.04 -14.48 -21.10
N THR A 48 3.27 -14.86 -19.85
CA THR A 48 3.59 -16.23 -19.42
C THR A 48 2.37 -16.94 -18.84
N SER A 49 1.57 -16.25 -18.03
CA SER A 49 0.35 -16.81 -17.45
C SER A 49 -0.71 -15.74 -17.17
N VAL A 50 -1.96 -16.20 -17.09
CA VAL A 50 -3.13 -15.35 -16.83
C VAL A 50 -4.00 -16.00 -15.78
N GLU A 51 -4.08 -15.36 -14.62
CA GLU A 51 -4.93 -15.75 -13.51
C GLU A 51 -6.15 -14.85 -13.44
N MET A 52 -7.27 -15.39 -12.97
CA MET A 52 -8.54 -14.68 -13.04
C MET A 52 -9.50 -15.14 -11.97
N HIS A 53 -9.82 -14.20 -11.10
CA HIS A 53 -10.90 -14.32 -10.14
C HIS A 53 -12.08 -13.48 -10.60
N VAL A 54 -13.29 -14.02 -10.47
CA VAL A 54 -14.52 -13.30 -10.84
C VAL A 54 -15.51 -13.47 -9.72
N ASP A 55 -15.79 -12.36 -9.07
CA ASP A 55 -16.76 -12.27 -7.99
C ASP A 55 -18.14 -12.05 -8.60
N PRO A 56 -19.07 -13.01 -8.42
CA PRO A 56 -20.43 -12.85 -8.88
C PRO A 56 -21.12 -11.72 -8.13
N ASP A 57 -21.69 -10.76 -8.85
CA ASP A 57 -22.62 -9.80 -8.28
C ASP A 57 -24.03 -10.13 -8.79
N LEU A 58 -25.00 -10.23 -7.88
CA LEU A 58 -26.38 -10.57 -8.21
C LEU A 58 -27.20 -9.36 -8.67
N VAL A 59 -26.72 -8.16 -8.35
CA VAL A 59 -27.44 -6.89 -8.52
C VAL A 59 -26.78 -6.02 -9.59
N SER A 60 -25.50 -6.23 -9.86
CA SER A 60 -24.73 -5.49 -10.86
C SER A 60 -23.76 -6.38 -11.62
N ASP A 61 -22.88 -5.80 -12.43
CA ASP A 61 -21.91 -6.56 -13.21
C ASP A 61 -20.94 -7.33 -12.30
N ASP A 62 -20.57 -8.53 -12.76
CA ASP A 62 -19.52 -9.35 -12.15
C ASP A 62 -18.23 -8.50 -11.99
N ARG A 63 -17.56 -8.60 -10.85
CA ARG A 63 -16.24 -7.96 -10.65
C ARG A 63 -15.13 -8.90 -11.09
N TRP A 64 -14.24 -8.41 -11.95
CA TRP A 64 -13.16 -9.20 -12.53
C TRP A 64 -11.83 -8.73 -11.97
N ASN A 65 -11.13 -9.62 -11.26
CA ASN A 65 -9.76 -9.42 -10.84
C ASN A 65 -8.87 -10.31 -11.72
N VAL A 66 -8.12 -9.69 -12.62
CA VAL A 66 -7.29 -10.39 -13.60
C VAL A 66 -5.82 -10.10 -13.31
N THR A 67 -5.01 -11.15 -13.17
CA THR A 67 -3.57 -11.03 -13.02
C THR A 67 -2.88 -11.55 -14.28
N VAL A 68 -2.05 -10.72 -14.89
CA VAL A 68 -1.26 -11.05 -16.09
C VAL A 68 0.20 -11.08 -15.68
N ASN A 69 0.80 -12.27 -15.72
CA ASN A 69 2.22 -12.43 -15.47
C ASN A 69 2.98 -12.37 -16.79
N LEU A 70 4.01 -11.54 -16.84
CA LEU A 70 4.90 -11.42 -18.00
C LEU A 70 6.13 -12.32 -17.81
N LYS A 71 6.97 -12.37 -18.85
CA LYS A 71 8.33 -12.90 -18.76
C LYS A 71 9.18 -12.00 -17.87
N ASP A 72 10.25 -12.57 -17.34
CA ASP A 72 11.28 -11.81 -16.65
C ASP A 72 11.98 -10.86 -17.64
N ASP A 73 12.37 -9.68 -17.14
CA ASP A 73 12.98 -8.59 -17.90
C ASP A 73 12.28 -8.27 -19.22
N PRO A 74 10.95 -8.02 -19.21
CA PRO A 74 10.22 -7.70 -20.42
C PRO A 74 10.73 -6.37 -20.97
N GLY A 75 10.78 -6.25 -22.30
CA GLY A 75 11.07 -4.98 -22.95
C GLY A 75 10.03 -3.92 -22.57
N GLN A 76 10.48 -2.68 -22.38
CA GLN A 76 9.62 -1.55 -22.02
C GLN A 76 8.38 -1.45 -22.94
N ASP A 77 8.56 -1.60 -24.25
CA ASP A 77 7.46 -1.51 -25.22
C ASP A 77 6.43 -2.63 -25.07
N SER A 78 6.86 -3.84 -24.68
CA SER A 78 5.96 -4.97 -24.39
C SER A 78 5.07 -4.65 -23.17
N VAL A 79 5.68 -4.13 -22.09
CA VAL A 79 4.93 -3.73 -20.88
C VAL A 79 3.93 -2.61 -21.19
N LEU A 80 4.37 -1.56 -21.88
CA LEU A 80 3.52 -0.41 -22.22
C LEU A 80 2.35 -0.81 -23.13
N THR A 81 2.56 -1.72 -24.09
CA THR A 81 1.50 -2.21 -24.98
C THR A 81 0.36 -2.86 -24.21
N ILE A 82 0.69 -3.67 -23.20
CA ILE A 82 -0.30 -4.33 -22.34
C ILE A 82 -1.03 -3.30 -21.49
N ILE A 83 -0.28 -2.43 -20.82
CA ILE A 83 -0.83 -1.44 -19.88
C ILE A 83 -1.75 -0.43 -20.57
N ARG A 84 -1.48 -0.07 -21.83
CA ARG A 84 -2.34 0.81 -22.65
C ARG A 84 -3.70 0.20 -22.95
N ASN A 85 -3.73 -1.06 -23.38
CA ASN A 85 -4.87 -1.59 -24.14
C ASN A 85 -5.56 -2.78 -23.47
N ALA A 86 -4.83 -3.57 -22.67
CA ALA A 86 -5.33 -4.85 -22.20
C ALA A 86 -6.59 -4.70 -21.35
N ARG A 87 -6.63 -3.72 -20.43
CA ARG A 87 -7.81 -3.52 -19.57
C ARG A 87 -9.06 -3.20 -20.39
N ASN A 88 -8.97 -2.32 -21.37
CA ASN A 88 -10.13 -1.93 -22.20
C ASN A 88 -10.67 -3.12 -22.98
N GLU A 89 -9.80 -3.97 -23.51
CA GLU A 89 -10.24 -5.18 -24.19
C GLU A 89 -10.82 -6.21 -23.22
N VAL A 90 -10.30 -6.32 -22.00
CA VAL A 90 -10.92 -7.16 -20.95
C VAL A 90 -12.32 -6.66 -20.62
N VAL A 91 -12.52 -5.35 -20.44
CA VAL A 91 -13.84 -4.74 -20.23
C VAL A 91 -14.80 -5.11 -21.36
N ASN A 92 -14.37 -5.03 -22.62
CA ASN A 92 -15.19 -5.41 -23.78
C ASN A 92 -15.53 -6.91 -23.81
N LEU A 93 -14.57 -7.78 -23.52
CA LEU A 93 -14.75 -9.24 -23.58
C LEU A 93 -15.52 -9.79 -22.37
N ALA A 94 -15.31 -9.20 -21.20
CA ALA A 94 -16.04 -9.48 -19.97
C ALA A 94 -17.43 -8.84 -19.99
N ASP A 95 -17.61 -7.77 -20.75
CA ASP A 95 -18.85 -6.99 -20.80
C ASP A 95 -19.25 -6.61 -19.36
N SER A 96 -18.30 -5.92 -18.71
CA SER A 96 -18.31 -5.40 -17.32
C SER A 96 -17.29 -4.27 -17.20
N ASP A 97 -17.67 -3.16 -16.60
CA ASP A 97 -16.78 -2.02 -16.31
C ASP A 97 -15.93 -2.23 -15.03
N LYS A 98 -16.34 -3.16 -14.17
CA LYS A 98 -15.68 -3.57 -12.93
C LYS A 98 -14.52 -4.54 -13.16
N VAL A 99 -13.51 -4.06 -13.88
CA VAL A 99 -12.29 -4.82 -14.17
C VAL A 99 -11.10 -4.18 -13.47
N ASP A 100 -10.47 -4.95 -12.59
CA ASP A 100 -9.17 -4.69 -12.02
C ASP A 100 -8.15 -5.59 -12.73
N LEU A 101 -7.13 -4.99 -13.35
CA LEU A 101 -6.07 -5.70 -14.08
C LEU A 101 -4.73 -5.45 -13.41
N ASP A 102 -4.11 -6.50 -12.90
CA ASP A 102 -2.80 -6.47 -12.27
C ASP A 102 -1.75 -7.09 -13.19
N VAL A 103 -0.82 -6.27 -13.69
CA VAL A 103 0.26 -6.71 -14.58
C VAL A 103 1.52 -6.88 -13.75
N ARG A 104 2.07 -8.10 -13.72
CA ARG A 104 3.22 -8.46 -12.89
C ARG A 104 4.39 -8.96 -13.75
N TRP A 105 5.60 -8.59 -13.35
CA TRP A 105 6.83 -9.06 -13.98
C TRP A 105 8.00 -8.97 -13.01
N VAL A 106 9.13 -9.56 -13.36
CA VAL A 106 10.39 -9.36 -12.65
C VAL A 106 11.29 -8.48 -13.50
N GLN A 107 11.91 -7.47 -12.90
CA GLN A 107 12.94 -6.64 -13.52
C GLN A 107 14.25 -6.81 -12.75
N GLY A 108 15.22 -7.52 -13.34
CA GLY A 108 16.43 -7.96 -12.67
C GLY A 108 16.08 -8.88 -11.51
N THR A 109 16.22 -8.37 -10.29
CA THR A 109 15.86 -9.08 -9.05
C THR A 109 14.63 -8.51 -8.36
N THR A 110 14.03 -7.44 -8.90
CA THR A 110 12.93 -6.70 -8.28
C THR A 110 11.59 -7.16 -8.84
N SER A 111 10.65 -7.49 -7.96
CA SER A 111 9.28 -7.82 -8.34
C SER A 111 8.52 -6.55 -8.71
N MET A 112 7.90 -6.51 -9.87
CA MET A 112 7.16 -5.35 -10.37
C MET A 112 5.68 -5.69 -10.48
N SER A 113 4.82 -4.74 -10.12
CA SER A 113 3.37 -4.85 -10.32
C SER A 113 2.75 -3.51 -10.72
N CYS A 114 1.74 -3.57 -11.59
CA CYS A 114 0.97 -2.41 -12.03
C CYS A 114 -0.52 -2.75 -12.04
N ASN A 115 -1.27 -2.14 -11.13
CA ASN A 115 -2.70 -2.30 -11.00
C ASN A 115 -3.47 -1.21 -11.76
N LEU A 116 -4.37 -1.63 -12.63
CA LEU A 116 -5.22 -0.78 -13.46
C LEU A 116 -6.70 -0.94 -13.05
N PRO A 117 -7.52 0.12 -13.11
CA PRO A 117 -7.24 1.39 -13.79
C PRO A 117 -6.45 2.40 -12.94
N MET A 118 -5.64 3.22 -13.60
CA MET A 118 -4.97 4.37 -13.00
C MET A 118 -4.81 5.52 -14.00
N ASN A 119 -4.49 6.71 -13.50
CA ASN A 119 -4.15 7.86 -14.33
C ASN A 119 -2.70 7.73 -14.81
N ASP A 120 -2.46 8.08 -16.09
CA ASP A 120 -1.14 8.10 -16.73
C ASP A 120 -0.23 6.88 -16.41
N PRO A 121 -0.72 5.64 -16.59
CA PRO A 121 0.03 4.44 -16.20
C PRO A 121 1.38 4.31 -16.91
N GLU A 122 1.48 4.79 -18.16
CA GLU A 122 2.73 4.79 -18.91
C GLU A 122 3.82 5.60 -18.20
N LYS A 123 3.47 6.80 -17.74
CA LYS A 123 4.41 7.69 -17.05
C LYS A 123 4.89 7.05 -15.75
N ALA A 124 3.98 6.44 -14.99
CA ALA A 124 4.29 5.76 -13.74
C ALA A 124 5.19 4.54 -13.95
N VAL A 125 4.88 3.69 -14.93
CA VAL A 125 5.69 2.49 -15.24
C VAL A 125 7.09 2.88 -15.71
N LEU A 126 7.20 3.88 -16.60
CA LEU A 126 8.49 4.37 -17.08
C LEU A 126 9.34 4.97 -15.95
N ALA A 127 8.72 5.67 -15.00
CA ALA A 127 9.41 6.19 -13.83
C ALA A 127 9.87 5.07 -12.91
N ALA A 128 9.00 4.10 -12.62
CA ALA A 128 9.27 2.96 -11.77
C ALA A 128 10.41 2.08 -12.31
N MET A 129 10.40 1.76 -13.62
CA MET A 129 11.47 0.97 -14.25
C MET A 129 12.85 1.65 -14.16
N LYS A 130 12.91 2.99 -14.09
CA LYS A 130 14.18 3.73 -13.97
C LYS A 130 14.79 3.70 -12.58
N VAL A 131 14.00 3.40 -11.55
CA VAL A 131 14.47 3.36 -10.15
C VAL A 131 14.73 1.95 -9.65
N VAL A 132 14.46 0.92 -10.47
CA VAL A 132 14.76 -0.47 -10.16
C VAL A 132 16.25 -0.62 -9.82
N SER A 133 16.51 -1.28 -8.71
CA SER A 133 17.86 -1.55 -8.19
C SER A 133 17.86 -2.86 -7.40
N SER A 134 19.05 -3.41 -7.16
CA SER A 134 19.19 -4.64 -6.36
C SER A 134 18.78 -4.48 -4.89
N GLU A 135 18.57 -3.24 -4.41
CA GLU A 135 18.12 -2.94 -3.05
C GLU A 135 16.60 -3.05 -2.91
N LEU A 136 15.85 -3.03 -4.01
CA LEU A 136 14.40 -3.15 -4.02
C LEU A 136 13.97 -4.61 -4.10
N GLU A 137 13.16 -5.03 -3.13
CA GLU A 137 12.43 -6.30 -3.18
C GLU A 137 11.29 -6.20 -4.19
N SER A 138 10.50 -5.13 -4.10
CA SER A 138 9.39 -4.93 -5.02
C SER A 138 9.06 -3.47 -5.32
N VAL A 139 8.41 -3.26 -6.46
CA VAL A 139 7.81 -1.99 -6.84
C VAL A 139 6.36 -2.22 -7.24
N GLY A 140 5.44 -1.58 -6.51
CA GLY A 140 4.01 -1.61 -6.77
C GLY A 140 3.52 -0.30 -7.35
N ILE A 141 2.77 -0.35 -8.44
CA ILE A 141 2.15 0.82 -9.05
C ILE A 141 0.64 0.64 -8.95
N SER A 142 -0.05 1.61 -8.37
CA SER A 142 -1.50 1.59 -8.24
C SER A 142 -2.10 2.96 -8.56
N LYS A 143 -3.42 3.06 -8.48
CA LYS A 143 -4.18 4.28 -8.77
C LYS A 143 -3.70 5.52 -8.00
N GLU A 144 -3.22 5.34 -6.78
CA GLU A 144 -2.93 6.44 -5.85
C GLU A 144 -1.43 6.62 -5.58
N ARG A 145 -0.62 5.59 -5.85
CA ARG A 145 0.79 5.57 -5.43
C ARG A 145 1.70 4.67 -6.26
N ILE A 146 2.99 5.00 -6.21
CA ILE A 146 4.11 4.12 -6.50
C ILE A 146 4.73 3.73 -5.15
N LEU A 147 4.72 2.44 -4.82
CA LEU A 147 5.30 1.86 -3.62
C LEU A 147 6.64 1.22 -3.95
N LEU A 148 7.69 1.60 -3.23
CA LEU A 148 9.03 1.02 -3.31
C LEU A 148 9.32 0.26 -2.02
N ASP A 149 9.35 -1.06 -2.11
CA ASP A 149 9.63 -1.94 -0.98
C ASP A 149 11.10 -2.36 -1.01
N TYR A 150 11.86 -1.92 -0.01
CA TYR A 150 13.29 -2.16 0.09
C TYR A 150 13.58 -3.44 0.88
N GLN A 151 14.65 -4.12 0.50
CA GLN A 151 15.09 -5.33 1.19
C GLN A 151 15.40 -5.05 2.66
N ASN A 152 15.08 -6.03 3.50
CA ASN A 152 15.32 -5.97 4.93
C ASN A 152 16.81 -5.79 5.26
N GLY A 153 17.10 -4.90 6.21
CA GLY A 153 18.46 -4.58 6.63
C GLY A 153 18.62 -4.46 8.14
N THR A 154 19.87 -4.31 8.60
CA THR A 154 20.15 -4.01 10.01
C THR A 154 20.12 -2.51 10.32
N THR A 155 20.40 -1.68 9.31
CA THR A 155 20.54 -0.23 9.44
C THR A 155 19.95 0.46 8.23
N LEU A 156 19.35 1.63 8.44
CA LEU A 156 18.85 2.46 7.35
C LEU A 156 20.02 3.10 6.57
N PRO A 157 19.99 3.13 5.23
CA PRO A 157 20.99 3.85 4.42
C PRO A 157 21.05 5.34 4.73
N ASP A 158 22.22 5.98 4.58
CA ASP A 158 22.37 7.43 4.82
C ASP A 158 21.55 8.28 3.85
N ASN A 159 21.37 7.79 2.61
CA ASN A 159 20.62 8.39 1.53
C ASN A 159 19.25 7.71 1.30
N ALA A 160 18.63 7.20 2.37
CA ALA A 160 17.38 6.45 2.29
C ALA A 160 16.21 7.26 1.73
N ILE A 161 16.19 8.58 1.91
CA ILE A 161 15.14 9.45 1.37
C ILE A 161 15.45 9.75 -0.10
N LEU A 162 14.51 9.43 -0.99
CA LEU A 162 14.64 9.79 -2.40
C LEU A 162 14.78 11.31 -2.59
N PRO A 163 15.71 11.77 -3.44
CA PRO A 163 15.82 13.19 -3.75
C PRO A 163 14.63 13.66 -4.62
N PRO A 164 14.31 14.96 -4.63
CA PRO A 164 13.28 15.52 -5.52
C PRO A 164 13.53 15.25 -7.01
N THR A 165 14.77 14.96 -7.40
CA THR A 165 15.16 14.61 -8.77
C THR A 165 14.89 13.15 -9.14
N SER A 166 14.44 12.33 -8.18
CA SER A 166 14.13 10.92 -8.43
C SER A 166 13.01 10.79 -9.48
N PRO A 167 13.11 9.86 -10.46
CA PRO A 167 12.13 9.70 -11.53
C PRO A 167 10.69 9.47 -11.05
N VAL A 168 10.51 8.87 -9.88
CA VAL A 168 9.20 8.52 -9.32
C VAL A 168 8.58 9.65 -8.48
N VAL A 169 9.40 10.59 -7.99
CA VAL A 169 8.92 11.71 -7.19
C VAL A 169 8.25 12.73 -8.11
N GLY A 170 7.00 13.08 -7.82
CA GLY A 170 6.23 14.05 -8.62
C GLY A 170 5.65 13.48 -9.92
N VAL A 171 5.47 12.15 -10.02
CA VAL A 171 4.77 11.55 -11.15
C VAL A 171 3.27 11.85 -11.08
N GLY A 172 2.88 12.96 -11.73
CA GLY A 172 1.48 13.36 -11.80
C GLY A 172 0.93 13.66 -10.41
N SER A 173 -0.20 13.04 -10.06
CA SER A 173 -0.83 13.14 -8.74
C SER A 173 -0.49 11.99 -7.80
N LEU A 174 0.39 11.06 -8.20
CA LEU A 174 0.70 9.87 -7.41
C LEU A 174 1.57 10.22 -6.19
N LYS A 175 1.29 9.56 -5.07
CA LYS A 175 2.23 9.48 -3.94
C LYS A 175 3.40 8.56 -4.33
N THR A 176 4.58 8.81 -3.78
CA THR A 176 5.67 7.83 -3.78
C THR A 176 5.91 7.38 -2.35
N GLU A 177 5.76 6.10 -2.08
CA GLU A 177 5.97 5.50 -0.76
C GLU A 177 7.27 4.67 -0.80
N GLN A 178 8.10 4.79 0.23
CA GLN A 178 9.26 3.95 0.45
C GLN A 178 9.08 3.20 1.76
N ASP A 179 9.19 1.89 1.69
CA ASP A 179 9.02 0.98 2.82
C ASP A 179 10.36 0.32 3.13
N TYR A 180 10.80 0.46 4.38
CA TYR A 180 12.00 -0.18 4.89
C TYR A 180 11.65 -0.97 6.15
N PHE A 181 12.13 -2.20 6.22
CA PHE A 181 12.17 -2.96 7.47
C PHE A 181 13.62 -3.10 7.94
N VAL A 182 13.98 -2.36 8.99
CA VAL A 182 15.36 -2.21 9.43
C VAL A 182 15.49 -2.40 10.93
N GLY A 183 16.34 -3.34 11.35
CA GLY A 183 16.61 -3.58 12.77
C GLY A 183 15.36 -3.94 13.59
N GLY A 184 14.35 -4.54 12.96
CA GLY A 184 13.07 -4.87 13.59
C GLY A 184 12.04 -3.74 13.62
N SER A 185 12.32 -2.57 13.03
CA SER A 185 11.39 -1.45 12.90
C SER A 185 10.90 -1.29 11.47
N TYR A 186 9.70 -0.73 11.31
CA TYR A 186 9.23 -0.24 10.02
C TYR A 186 9.52 1.25 9.87
N CYS A 187 10.05 1.65 8.72
CA CYS A 187 10.26 3.04 8.34
C CYS A 187 9.58 3.31 7.00
N PHE A 188 8.60 4.21 7.02
CA PHE A 188 7.79 4.61 5.88
C PHE A 188 8.12 6.05 5.51
N ILE A 189 8.40 6.32 4.23
CA ILE A 189 8.63 7.68 3.72
C ILE A 189 7.67 7.94 2.55
N THR A 190 6.78 8.91 2.72
CA THR A 190 5.76 9.26 1.74
C THR A 190 6.06 10.61 1.12
N HIS A 191 6.42 10.61 -0.16
CA HIS A 191 6.62 11.81 -0.97
C HIS A 191 5.31 12.23 -1.64
N LEU A 192 4.98 13.51 -1.54
CA LEU A 192 3.81 14.10 -2.20
C LEU A 192 4.01 15.60 -2.38
N LYS A 193 3.34 16.19 -3.39
CA LYS A 193 3.30 17.64 -3.65
C LYS A 193 4.66 18.33 -3.79
N GLY A 194 5.74 17.59 -4.08
CA GLY A 194 7.07 18.15 -4.32
C GLY A 194 7.79 18.68 -3.07
N VAL A 195 7.34 18.32 -1.87
CA VAL A 195 8.06 18.64 -0.63
C VAL A 195 9.38 17.88 -0.59
N ASP A 196 10.48 18.59 -0.32
CA ASP A 196 11.80 17.99 -0.18
C ASP A 196 12.02 17.51 1.27
N LEU A 197 11.97 16.19 1.45
CA LEU A 197 12.16 15.52 2.73
C LEU A 197 13.62 15.22 3.07
N THR A 198 14.56 15.43 2.14
CA THR A 198 15.95 14.95 2.29
C THR A 198 16.73 15.60 3.44
N SER A 199 16.24 16.74 3.96
CA SER A 199 16.81 17.41 5.13
C SER A 199 16.49 16.71 6.45
N VAL A 200 15.47 15.83 6.47
CA VAL A 200 15.00 15.17 7.69
C VAL A 200 15.96 14.04 8.05
N PRO A 201 16.54 14.04 9.26
CA PRO A 201 17.57 13.07 9.65
C PRO A 201 16.96 11.73 10.09
N ILE A 202 16.20 11.09 9.21
CA ILE A 202 15.37 9.91 9.50
C ILE A 202 16.17 8.72 10.06
N LYS A 203 17.42 8.55 9.61
CA LYS A 203 18.33 7.56 10.18
C LYS A 203 18.66 7.86 11.64
N ARG A 204 18.95 9.12 11.99
CA ARG A 204 19.22 9.52 13.38
C ARG A 204 17.98 9.35 14.26
N VAL A 205 16.79 9.62 13.71
CA VAL A 205 15.50 9.38 14.39
C VAL A 205 15.38 7.91 14.77
N LEU A 206 15.59 7.00 13.82
CA LEU A 206 15.53 5.57 14.08
C LEU A 206 16.61 5.11 15.08
N ASP A 207 17.83 5.62 14.94
CA ASP A 207 18.94 5.31 15.83
C ASP A 207 18.77 5.85 17.26
N ALA A 208 17.95 6.89 17.43
CA ALA A 208 17.61 7.47 18.73
C ALA A 208 16.56 6.66 19.50
N ILE A 209 15.82 5.76 18.84
CA ILE A 209 14.85 4.88 19.52
C ILE A 209 15.62 3.87 20.38
N PRO A 210 15.32 3.75 21.69
CA PRO A 210 15.94 2.75 22.55
C PRO A 210 15.84 1.34 21.97
N ALA A 211 16.92 0.55 22.09
CA ALA A 211 17.01 -0.76 21.43
C ALA A 211 15.89 -1.74 21.85
N ASP A 212 15.48 -1.69 23.12
CA ASP A 212 14.37 -2.49 23.66
C ASP A 212 13.00 -2.08 23.10
N LYS A 213 12.86 -0.84 22.62
CA LYS A 213 11.64 -0.30 22.01
C LYS A 213 11.67 -0.26 20.49
N ARG A 214 12.84 -0.46 19.90
CA ARG A 214 13.05 -0.41 18.44
C ARG A 214 12.33 -1.55 17.73
N VAL A 215 12.26 -2.72 18.37
CA VAL A 215 11.53 -3.87 17.82
C VAL A 215 10.04 -3.52 17.74
N ASN A 216 9.48 -3.54 16.52
CA ASN A 216 8.13 -3.12 16.16
C ASN A 216 7.84 -1.61 16.27
N ALA A 217 8.86 -0.77 16.45
CA ALA A 217 8.68 0.66 16.27
C ALA A 217 8.28 0.98 14.82
N ILE A 218 7.42 1.97 14.66
CA ILE A 218 7.02 2.47 13.34
C ILE A 218 7.41 3.93 13.24
N VAL A 219 8.24 4.25 12.25
CA VAL A 219 8.63 5.61 11.89
C VAL A 219 7.95 5.95 10.57
N SER A 220 7.17 7.01 10.53
CA SER A 220 6.47 7.48 9.32
C SER A 220 6.82 8.93 9.06
N LEU A 221 7.43 9.21 7.91
CA LEU A 221 7.72 10.56 7.44
C LEU A 221 6.83 10.86 6.23
N ASN A 222 5.88 11.77 6.41
CA ASN A 222 4.91 12.13 5.40
C ASN A 222 5.14 13.57 4.94
N ALA A 223 5.36 13.78 3.64
CA ALA A 223 5.36 15.11 3.02
C ALA A 223 4.02 15.83 3.18
N HIS A 224 2.92 15.07 3.27
CA HIS A 224 1.58 15.61 3.46
C HIS A 224 0.73 14.50 4.10
N ASP A 225 0.58 14.54 5.41
CA ASP A 225 -0.21 13.55 6.14
C ASP A 225 -1.71 13.67 5.80
N ASP A 226 -2.40 12.53 5.64
CA ASP A 226 -3.80 12.52 5.23
C ASP A 226 -4.74 13.10 6.30
N VAL A 227 -4.32 13.15 7.56
CA VAL A 227 -5.12 13.68 8.68
C VAL A 227 -4.70 15.12 8.98
N SER A 228 -3.42 15.34 9.29
CA SER A 228 -2.93 16.65 9.72
C SER A 228 -2.72 17.62 8.56
N GLN A 229 -2.62 17.11 7.32
CA GLN A 229 -2.43 17.89 6.10
C GLN A 229 -1.15 18.74 6.09
N VAL A 230 -0.14 18.35 6.89
CA VAL A 230 1.16 19.01 7.01
C VAL A 230 2.31 18.03 6.80
N THR A 231 3.54 18.55 6.67
CA THR A 231 4.76 17.75 6.64
C THR A 231 5.06 17.22 8.04
N GLN A 232 4.94 15.91 8.22
CA GLN A 232 4.87 15.28 9.54
C GLN A 232 5.85 14.12 9.69
N LEU A 233 6.51 14.07 10.85
CA LEU A 233 7.16 12.85 11.36
C LEU A 233 6.32 12.25 12.47
N ARG A 234 5.98 10.96 12.38
CA ARG A 234 5.36 10.19 13.45
C ARG A 234 6.27 9.03 13.87
N VAL A 235 6.50 8.87 15.17
CA VAL A 235 7.25 7.75 15.73
C VAL A 235 6.41 7.05 16.79
N ARG A 236 6.11 5.77 16.53
CA ARG A 236 5.25 4.92 17.34
C ARG A 236 6.06 3.86 18.07
N GLY A 237 5.62 3.51 19.28
CA GLY A 237 6.27 2.51 20.14
C GLY A 237 7.14 3.11 21.24
N LEU A 238 7.01 4.41 21.52
CA LEU A 238 7.82 5.12 22.51
C LEU A 238 7.25 5.03 23.93
N GLY A 239 6.40 4.04 24.22
CA GLY A 239 5.73 3.87 25.49
C GLY A 239 4.69 2.75 25.41
N GLU A 240 4.07 2.45 26.53
CA GLU A 240 2.98 1.47 26.61
C GLU A 240 1.64 2.18 26.71
N TYR A 241 0.63 1.67 26.00
CA TYR A 241 -0.73 2.19 26.10
C TYR A 241 -1.25 2.08 27.55
N GLY A 242 -1.90 3.13 28.05
CA GLY A 242 -2.35 3.26 29.43
C GLY A 242 -1.29 3.79 30.40
N LYS A 243 -0.01 3.81 30.00
CA LYS A 243 1.10 4.42 30.76
C LYS A 243 1.63 5.70 30.10
N GLY A 244 1.17 5.98 28.89
CA GLY A 244 1.60 7.10 28.06
C GLY A 244 3.01 6.98 27.49
N VAL A 245 3.37 7.99 26.70
CA VAL A 245 4.67 8.09 26.05
C VAL A 245 5.79 8.19 27.09
N ASP A 246 6.86 7.42 26.95
CA ASP A 246 8.02 7.48 27.85
C ASP A 246 8.93 8.64 27.46
N VAL A 247 9.16 9.55 28.41
CA VAL A 247 10.00 10.74 28.21
C VAL A 247 11.42 10.36 27.82
N ALA A 248 11.99 9.32 28.44
CA ALA A 248 13.37 8.90 28.18
C ALA A 248 13.55 8.30 26.77
N ALA A 249 12.50 7.67 26.24
CA ALA A 249 12.49 7.15 24.88
C ALA A 249 12.17 8.23 23.83
N ALA A 250 11.28 9.16 24.15
CA ALA A 250 10.77 10.17 23.23
C ALA A 250 11.73 11.36 23.07
N ALA A 251 12.40 11.79 24.13
CA ALA A 251 13.26 12.97 24.09
C ALA A 251 14.43 12.87 23.09
N PRO A 252 15.18 11.74 23.01
CA PRO A 252 16.23 11.59 21.99
C PRO A 252 15.71 11.64 20.55
N VAL A 253 14.50 11.09 20.32
CA VAL A 253 13.84 11.10 19.01
C VAL A 253 13.46 12.52 18.61
N LEU A 254 12.86 13.30 19.51
CA LEU A 254 12.56 14.72 19.25
C LEU A 254 13.85 15.52 19.06
N ALA A 255 14.87 15.29 19.88
CA ALA A 255 16.15 15.97 19.79
C ALA A 255 16.83 15.78 18.42
N ALA A 256 16.66 14.59 17.80
CA ALA A 256 17.23 14.30 16.49
C ALA A 256 16.69 15.20 15.37
N VAL A 257 15.51 15.81 15.54
CA VAL A 257 14.85 16.62 14.51
C VAL A 257 14.69 18.10 14.88
N LEU A 258 15.11 18.51 16.08
CA LEU A 258 15.17 19.93 16.42
C LEU A 258 16.08 20.68 15.44
N GLY A 259 15.66 21.87 15.02
CA GLY A 259 16.33 22.67 14.00
C GLY A 259 15.97 22.30 12.55
N ASN A 260 15.26 21.20 12.30
CA ASN A 260 14.84 20.84 10.95
C ASN A 260 13.78 21.81 10.39
N GLN A 261 14.08 22.45 9.26
CA GLN A 261 13.24 23.50 8.67
C GLN A 261 12.06 22.96 7.84
N THR A 262 12.06 21.66 7.50
CA THR A 262 11.05 21.02 6.65
C THR A 262 9.84 20.54 7.46
N LEU A 263 10.06 20.05 8.67
CA LEU A 263 9.00 19.50 9.52
C LEU A 263 8.08 20.60 10.07
N GLU A 264 6.78 20.37 9.95
CA GLU A 264 5.72 21.21 10.50
C GLU A 264 5.05 20.56 11.71
N ARG A 265 5.21 19.24 11.87
CA ARG A 265 4.68 18.50 13.02
C ARG A 265 5.49 17.25 13.34
N VAL A 266 5.67 16.97 14.63
CA VAL A 266 6.22 15.72 15.16
C VAL A 266 5.23 15.08 16.12
N GLU A 267 4.91 13.82 15.91
CA GLU A 267 4.07 13.03 16.81
C GLU A 267 4.83 11.83 17.37
N LEU A 268 4.84 11.70 18.68
CA LEU A 268 5.47 10.61 19.41
C LEU A 268 4.36 9.84 20.10
N THR A 269 4.26 8.53 19.86
CA THR A 269 3.12 7.74 20.33
C THR A 269 3.55 6.50 21.11
N THR A 270 2.65 6.01 21.97
CA THR A 270 2.78 4.66 22.55
C THR A 270 2.69 3.59 21.47
N ALA A 271 2.98 2.34 21.84
CA ALA A 271 2.55 1.19 21.07
C ALA A 271 1.02 1.18 20.91
N LEU A 272 0.54 0.47 19.88
CA LEU A 272 -0.88 0.24 19.67
C LEU A 272 -1.45 -0.68 20.76
N ASN A 273 -2.69 -0.43 21.17
CA ASN A 273 -3.48 -1.42 21.91
C ASN A 273 -4.19 -2.41 20.95
N ASP A 274 -4.94 -3.33 21.51
CA ASP A 274 -5.70 -4.35 20.76
C ASP A 274 -6.79 -3.74 19.85
N ASP A 275 -7.25 -2.52 20.16
CA ASP A 275 -8.23 -1.76 19.37
C ASP A 275 -7.57 -0.85 18.32
N TYR A 276 -6.25 -0.97 18.10
CA TYR A 276 -5.45 -0.15 17.19
C TYR A 276 -5.42 1.35 17.54
N ASP A 277 -5.57 1.69 18.82
CA ASP A 277 -5.42 3.04 19.35
C ASP A 277 -4.03 3.27 19.99
N SER A 278 -3.60 4.53 20.08
CA SER A 278 -2.33 4.93 20.70
C SER A 278 -2.45 6.30 21.36
N GLU A 279 -1.79 6.48 22.51
CA GLU A 279 -1.66 7.81 23.11
C GLU A 279 -0.60 8.62 22.36
N VAL A 280 -0.91 9.88 22.07
CA VAL A 280 -0.10 10.77 21.22
C VAL A 280 0.41 11.95 22.04
N VAL A 281 1.69 12.28 21.86
CA VAL A 281 2.26 13.58 22.22
C VAL A 281 2.71 14.27 20.93
N ALA A 282 2.14 15.44 20.66
CA ALA A 282 2.34 16.19 19.43
C ALA A 282 3.10 17.50 19.66
N PHE A 283 3.93 17.85 18.69
CA PHE A 283 4.70 19.08 18.64
C PHE A 283 4.52 19.72 17.27
N ASP A 284 3.84 20.87 17.22
CA ASP A 284 3.83 21.68 16.01
C ASP A 284 5.17 22.41 15.89
N MET A 285 5.69 22.50 14.66
CA MET A 285 7.00 23.03 14.37
C MET A 285 6.92 24.21 13.39
N GLN A 286 7.80 25.19 13.58
CA GLN A 286 7.96 26.30 12.66
C GLN A 286 9.43 26.72 12.63
N SER A 287 10.02 26.77 11.43
CA SER A 287 11.41 27.18 11.22
C SER A 287 12.42 26.43 12.10
N GLY A 288 12.19 25.12 12.31
CA GLY A 288 13.06 24.27 13.13
C GLY A 288 12.78 24.27 14.64
N ASP A 289 11.91 25.14 15.12
CA ASP A 289 11.56 25.21 16.54
C ASP A 289 10.16 24.66 16.82
N VAL A 290 9.97 24.14 18.03
CA VAL A 290 8.66 23.72 18.53
C VAL A 290 7.84 24.94 18.94
N LEU A 291 6.61 25.01 18.45
CA LEU A 291 5.62 26.01 18.82
C LEU A 291 4.98 25.69 20.18
N GLY A 292 5.09 26.63 21.12
CA GLY A 292 4.49 26.47 22.44
C GLY A 292 5.09 25.32 23.24
N GLN A 293 4.23 24.56 23.93
CA GLN A 293 4.63 23.47 24.82
C GLN A 293 4.40 22.07 24.21
N GLY A 294 3.68 21.98 23.09
CA GLY A 294 3.11 20.74 22.54
C GLY A 294 1.84 20.29 23.27
N ASP A 295 1.29 19.15 22.86
CA ASP A 295 0.02 18.61 23.33
C ASP A 295 0.11 17.10 23.66
N PRO A 296 -0.34 16.62 24.83
CA PRO A 296 -0.82 17.40 25.98
C PRO A 296 0.31 18.20 26.65
N PRO A 297 0.06 19.43 27.14
CA PRO A 297 1.11 20.37 27.55
C PRO A 297 2.09 19.85 28.62
N GLU A 298 1.59 19.19 29.68
CA GLU A 298 2.46 18.72 30.76
C GLU A 298 3.47 17.66 30.27
N LYS A 299 2.97 16.69 29.51
CA LYS A 299 3.79 15.59 28.98
C LYS A 299 4.74 16.10 27.89
N ALA A 300 4.23 16.95 27.01
CA ALA A 300 4.99 17.53 25.92
C ALA A 300 6.13 18.44 26.43
N ALA A 301 5.86 19.27 27.45
CA ALA A 301 6.88 20.13 28.07
C ALA A 301 8.04 19.32 28.69
N ALA A 302 7.73 18.19 29.34
CA ALA A 302 8.75 17.30 29.92
C ALA A 302 9.66 16.71 28.82
N ILE A 303 9.07 16.21 27.73
CA ILE A 303 9.81 15.68 26.58
C ILE A 303 10.65 16.76 25.90
N LEU A 304 10.06 17.93 25.63
CA LEU A 304 10.74 19.05 24.98
C LEU A 304 11.94 19.55 25.79
N SER A 305 11.80 19.65 27.12
CA SER A 305 12.90 20.05 28.00
C SER A 305 14.07 19.07 27.94
N ALA A 306 13.78 17.76 28.06
CA ALA A 306 14.79 16.71 27.95
C ALA A 306 15.43 16.65 26.55
N ALA A 307 14.64 16.86 25.48
CA ALA A 307 15.13 16.87 24.11
C ALA A 307 16.13 18.02 23.87
N ARG A 308 15.84 19.22 24.39
CA ARG A 308 16.76 20.38 24.29
C ARG A 308 18.06 20.15 25.04
N GLN A 309 18.01 19.50 26.21
CA GLN A 309 19.21 19.11 26.95
C GLN A 309 20.06 18.10 26.17
N ALA A 310 19.41 17.09 25.56
CA ALA A 310 20.09 16.10 24.74
C ALA A 310 20.75 16.72 23.50
N ALA A 311 20.05 17.61 22.79
CA ALA A 311 20.57 18.32 21.61
C ALA A 311 21.76 19.25 21.94
N ALA A 312 21.72 19.92 23.10
CA ALA A 312 22.82 20.76 23.56
C ALA A 312 24.06 19.95 23.96
N SER A 313 23.89 18.68 24.34
CA SER A 313 24.99 17.78 24.76
C SER A 313 25.65 17.07 23.58
N SER A 314 25.00 17.05 22.42
CA SER A 314 25.49 16.43 21.18
C SER A 314 26.07 17.43 20.18
N SER A 315 26.04 18.73 20.51
CA SER A 315 26.66 19.84 19.76
C SER A 315 28.07 20.14 20.28
#